data_AF-A0A379UP35-F1
#
_entry.id   AF-A0A379UP35-F1
#
_cell.length_a   1.000
_cell.length_b   1.000
_cell.length_c   1.000
_cell.angle_alpha   90.00
_cell.angle_beta   90.00
_cell.angle_gamma   90.00
#
_symmetry.space_group_name_H-M   'P 1'
#
loop_
_entity.id
_entity.type
_entity.pdbx_description
1 polymer ?
#
loop_
_entity_poly.entity_id
_entity_poly.type
_entity_poly.pdbx_seq_one_letter_code
_entity_poly.pdbx_strand_id
1 'polypeptide(L)'
;MRRRSDGRARIFTDRQFFTDFIVLAKPLGSGLARLIAAVPLPGVAGVERILWRTLGITDHEMNWRQYLLALLTLNLLGLGILFCLLFWQEWLPLNPQRLPGLSWDLALNTAVSFVTNTNWQAYSGESTLSYFSQMAGLTVQNFLSAATGIAVVLRLSAPLRARMCTRWVMPGRIWYALRYGYYFLSR
;
A
#
# COMPACT_ATOMS: atom_id res chain seq x y z
N MET A 1 -41.34 25.02 5.99
CA MET A 1 -40.97 23.84 6.81
C MET A 1 -39.93 22.89 6.17
N ARG A 2 -39.79 22.82 4.84
CA ARG A 2 -38.99 21.80 4.10
C ARG A 2 -37.51 21.57 4.52
N ARG A 3 -36.81 22.52 5.17
CA ARG A 3 -35.41 22.33 5.60
C ARG A 3 -35.22 21.37 6.79
N ARG A 4 -36.22 21.18 7.67
CA ARG A 4 -36.07 20.30 8.86
C ARG A 4 -36.16 18.80 8.54
N SER A 5 -36.81 18.41 7.44
CA SER A 5 -36.87 17.01 6.99
C SER A 5 -35.56 16.55 6.33
N ASP A 6 -35.00 17.39 5.44
CA ASP A 6 -33.70 17.15 4.80
C ASP A 6 -32.58 16.97 5.85
N GLY A 7 -32.50 17.86 6.84
CA GLY A 7 -31.54 17.73 7.95
C GLY A 7 -31.65 16.42 8.73
N ARG A 8 -32.87 15.89 8.95
CA ARG A 8 -33.05 14.56 9.59
C ARG A 8 -32.60 13.42 8.69
N ALA A 9 -32.86 13.51 7.39
CA ALA A 9 -32.45 12.48 6.43
C ALA A 9 -30.92 12.37 6.36
N ARG A 10 -30.21 13.50 6.27
CA ARG A 10 -28.73 13.52 6.28
C ARG A 10 -28.16 12.89 7.56
N ILE A 11 -28.63 13.34 8.74
CA ILE A 11 -28.20 12.79 10.03
C ILE A 11 -28.45 11.27 10.14
N PHE A 12 -29.47 10.73 9.46
CA PHE A 12 -29.71 9.29 9.41
C PHE A 12 -28.69 8.59 8.49
N THR A 13 -28.45 9.09 7.28
CA THR A 13 -27.43 8.57 6.35
C THR A 13 -26.02 8.63 6.94
N ASP A 14 -25.65 9.75 7.58
CA ASP A 14 -24.35 9.94 8.22
C ASP A 14 -24.15 8.91 9.34
N ARG A 15 -25.18 8.70 10.18
CA ARG A 15 -25.15 7.69 11.26
C ARG A 15 -25.02 6.28 10.71
N GLN A 16 -25.76 5.93 9.66
CA GLN A 16 -25.68 4.62 9.02
C GLN A 16 -24.25 4.36 8.49
N PHE A 17 -23.70 5.33 7.75
CA PHE A 17 -22.33 5.27 7.24
C PHE A 17 -21.29 5.05 8.36
N PHE A 18 -21.36 5.81 9.46
CA PHE A 18 -20.44 5.62 10.59
C PHE A 18 -20.63 4.28 11.30
N THR A 19 -21.86 3.78 11.41
CA THR A 19 -22.15 2.45 11.98
C THR A 19 -21.54 1.35 11.12
N ASP A 20 -21.82 1.33 9.82
CA ASP A 20 -21.31 0.32 8.89
C ASP A 20 -19.77 0.37 8.79
N PHE A 21 -19.20 1.57 8.76
CA PHE A 21 -17.75 1.79 8.82
C PHE A 21 -17.14 1.17 10.09
N ILE A 22 -17.70 1.40 11.29
CA ILE A 22 -17.17 0.84 12.53
C ILE A 22 -17.34 -0.69 12.59
N VAL A 23 -18.45 -1.22 12.06
CA VAL A 23 -18.71 -2.67 11.99
C VAL A 23 -17.71 -3.37 11.08
N LEU A 24 -17.33 -2.76 9.94
CA LEU A 24 -16.34 -3.31 9.01
C LEU A 24 -14.88 -3.04 9.46
N ALA A 25 -14.61 -1.90 10.06
CA ALA A 25 -13.27 -1.52 10.51
C ALA A 25 -12.76 -2.37 11.68
N LYS A 26 -13.64 -2.87 12.56
CA LYS A 26 -13.24 -3.77 13.67
C LYS A 26 -12.60 -5.08 13.21
N PRO A 27 -13.23 -5.93 12.37
CA PRO A 27 -12.61 -7.16 11.89
C PRO A 27 -11.37 -6.88 11.03
N LEU A 28 -11.41 -5.88 10.14
CA LEU A 28 -10.23 -5.46 9.35
C LEU A 28 -9.06 -5.03 10.24
N GLY A 29 -9.31 -4.19 11.24
CA GLY A 29 -8.32 -3.76 12.22
C GLY A 29 -7.75 -4.92 13.04
N SER A 30 -8.56 -5.93 13.37
CA SER A 30 -8.09 -7.16 14.03
C SER A 30 -7.21 -8.03 13.12
N GLY A 31 -7.50 -8.06 11.81
CA GLY A 31 -6.66 -8.73 10.81
C GLY A 31 -5.32 -8.02 10.62
N LEU A 32 -5.34 -6.70 10.49
CA LEU A 32 -4.13 -5.86 10.45
C LEU A 32 -3.30 -6.03 11.74
N ALA A 33 -3.94 -6.03 12.92
CA ALA A 33 -3.26 -6.27 14.19
C ALA A 33 -2.56 -7.65 14.25
N ARG A 34 -3.12 -8.69 13.61
CA ARG A 34 -2.43 -9.98 13.45
C ARG A 34 -1.23 -9.86 12.51
N LEU A 35 -1.39 -9.28 11.32
CA LEU A 35 -0.29 -9.08 10.37
C LEU A 35 0.88 -8.27 10.96
N ILE A 36 0.60 -7.30 11.84
CA ILE A 36 1.63 -6.56 12.60
C ILE A 36 2.35 -7.48 13.61
N ALA A 37 1.63 -8.43 14.20
CA ALA A 37 2.08 -9.29 15.28
C ALA A 37 2.62 -10.66 14.81
N ALA A 38 3.41 -10.70 13.71
CA ALA A 38 4.05 -11.89 12.99
C ALA A 38 2.70 -12.63 12.48
N VAL A 39 1.82 -13.24 13.30
CA VAL A 39 0.37 -13.46 13.02
C VAL A 39 -0.06 -14.02 11.66
N PRO A 40 0.60 -15.01 11.03
CA PRO A 40 0.16 -15.57 9.75
C PRO A 40 -1.31 -15.97 9.79
N LEU A 41 -2.08 -15.48 8.80
CA LEU A 41 -3.52 -15.68 8.77
C LEU A 41 -3.87 -17.18 8.61
N PRO A 42 -4.99 -17.64 9.20
CA PRO A 42 -5.42 -19.03 9.08
C PRO A 42 -5.50 -19.46 7.61
N GLY A 43 -4.71 -20.49 7.24
CA GLY A 43 -4.64 -21.02 5.88
C GLY A 43 -3.54 -20.46 4.97
N VAL A 44 -3.04 -19.24 5.16
CA VAL A 44 -2.11 -18.62 4.19
C VAL A 44 -0.63 -19.02 4.36
N ALA A 45 -0.25 -19.50 5.55
CA ALA A 45 1.15 -19.77 5.94
C ALA A 45 1.90 -20.76 5.03
N GLY A 46 1.18 -21.62 4.29
CA GLY A 46 1.76 -22.51 3.28
C GLY A 46 2.17 -21.76 2.00
N VAL A 47 1.26 -20.92 1.47
CA VAL A 47 1.47 -20.11 0.26
C VAL A 47 2.55 -19.05 0.51
N GLU A 48 2.48 -18.39 1.66
CA GLU A 48 3.46 -17.41 2.14
C GLU A 48 4.90 -17.98 2.15
N ARG A 49 5.07 -19.20 2.65
CA ARG A 49 6.37 -19.90 2.68
C ARG A 49 6.90 -20.25 1.28
N ILE A 50 6.02 -20.49 0.31
CA ILE A 50 6.40 -20.73 -1.09
C ILE A 50 6.83 -19.39 -1.73
N LEU A 51 6.02 -18.34 -1.58
CA LEU A 51 6.29 -17.00 -2.10
C LEU A 51 7.64 -16.44 -1.61
N TRP A 52 7.93 -16.53 -0.31
CA TRP A 52 9.23 -16.10 0.23
C TRP A 52 10.42 -16.84 -0.40
N ARG A 53 10.28 -18.16 -0.65
CA ARG A 53 11.31 -18.96 -1.32
C ARG A 53 11.49 -18.58 -2.78
N THR A 54 10.41 -18.37 -3.53
CA THR A 54 10.49 -17.98 -4.95
C THR A 54 10.97 -16.55 -5.16
N LEU A 55 10.74 -15.65 -4.19
CA LEU A 55 11.18 -14.25 -4.25
C LEU A 55 12.57 -14.02 -3.61
N GLY A 56 13.24 -15.08 -3.12
CA GLY A 56 14.55 -14.97 -2.47
C GLY A 56 14.55 -14.17 -1.15
N ILE A 57 13.39 -13.98 -0.53
CA ILE A 57 13.24 -13.18 0.69
C ILE A 57 13.85 -13.96 1.86
N THR A 58 14.86 -13.35 2.50
CA THR A 58 15.68 -13.95 3.56
C THR A 58 15.40 -13.28 4.90
N ASP A 59 15.55 -14.02 6.02
CA ASP A 59 15.23 -13.60 7.40
C ASP A 59 16.12 -12.44 7.97
N HIS A 60 16.83 -11.68 7.12
CA HIS A 60 17.86 -10.71 7.52
C HIS A 60 17.30 -9.35 7.97
N GLU A 61 17.70 -8.91 9.17
CA GLU A 61 17.30 -7.62 9.72
C GLU A 61 17.80 -6.43 8.90
N MET A 62 16.89 -5.50 8.60
CA MET A 62 17.22 -4.27 7.89
C MET A 62 17.41 -3.10 8.86
N ASN A 63 18.54 -2.40 8.73
CA ASN A 63 18.68 -1.08 9.37
C ASN A 63 17.67 -0.09 8.77
N TRP A 64 17.32 0.98 9.49
CA TRP A 64 16.33 1.96 9.02
C TRP A 64 16.69 2.57 7.66
N ARG A 65 18.00 2.73 7.37
CA ARG A 65 18.52 3.17 6.07
C ARG A 65 18.22 2.17 4.96
N GLN A 66 18.46 0.88 5.19
CA GLN A 66 18.18 -0.18 4.22
C GLN A 66 16.67 -0.31 3.96
N TYR A 67 15.86 -0.20 5.02
CA TYR A 67 14.40 -0.23 4.91
C TYR A 67 13.86 0.96 4.10
N LEU A 68 14.33 2.18 4.38
CA LEU A 68 13.99 3.38 3.62
C LEU A 68 14.44 3.28 2.16
N LEU A 69 15.68 2.83 1.91
CA LEU A 69 16.19 2.63 0.55
C LEU A 69 15.39 1.57 -0.23
N ALA A 70 14.99 0.46 0.42
CA ALA A 70 14.16 -0.55 -0.24
C ALA A 70 12.78 0.00 -0.64
N LEU A 71 12.14 0.78 0.24
CA LEU A 71 10.86 1.44 -0.07
C LEU A 71 11.01 2.51 -1.16
N LEU A 72 12.10 3.29 -1.16
CA LEU A 72 12.38 4.28 -2.20
C LEU A 72 12.64 3.62 -3.55
N THR A 73 13.51 2.61 -3.61
CA THR A 73 13.79 1.86 -4.84
C THR A 73 12.53 1.17 -5.37
N LEU A 74 11.69 0.59 -4.50
CA LEU A 74 10.42 -0.02 -4.90
C LEU A 74 9.46 0.99 -5.54
N ASN A 75 9.31 2.18 -4.94
CA ASN A 75 8.48 3.25 -5.50
C ASN A 75 9.08 3.85 -6.79
N LEU A 76 10.40 4.02 -6.87
CA LEU A 76 11.07 4.54 -8.08
C LEU A 76 10.99 3.55 -9.26
N LEU A 77 11.14 2.24 -9.00
CA LEU A 77 10.89 1.20 -10.00
C LEU A 77 9.41 1.17 -10.42
N GLY A 78 8.48 1.30 -9.46
CA GLY A 78 7.05 1.41 -9.75
C GLY A 78 6.71 2.61 -10.64
N LEU A 79 7.31 3.77 -10.35
CA LEU A 79 7.18 4.99 -11.14
C LEU A 79 7.72 4.79 -12.56
N GLY A 80 8.94 4.26 -12.70
CA GLY A 80 9.53 3.99 -14.01
C GLY A 80 8.71 3.01 -14.85
N ILE A 81 8.23 1.92 -14.24
CA ILE A 81 7.37 0.93 -14.91
C ILE A 81 6.05 1.57 -15.35
N LEU A 82 5.35 2.29 -14.46
CA LEU A 82 4.07 2.93 -14.80
C LEU A 82 4.25 4.03 -15.85
N PHE A 83 5.30 4.85 -15.74
CA PHE A 83 5.62 5.87 -16.73
C PHE A 83 5.84 5.27 -18.12
N CYS A 84 6.68 4.23 -18.24
CA CYS A 84 6.91 3.55 -19.51
C CYS A 84 5.63 2.91 -20.06
N LEU A 85 4.79 2.31 -19.20
CA LEU A 85 3.52 1.69 -19.60
C LEU A 85 2.54 2.74 -20.15
N LEU A 86 2.40 3.90 -19.51
CA LEU A 86 1.55 5.00 -19.98
C LEU A 86 2.09 5.68 -21.24
N PHE A 87 3.41 5.84 -21.34
CA PHE A 87 4.05 6.49 -22.49
C PHE A 87 4.01 5.61 -23.75
N TRP A 88 4.26 4.30 -23.62
CA TRP A 88 4.17 3.33 -24.74
C TRP A 88 2.80 2.66 -24.88
N GLN A 89 1.75 3.14 -24.22
CA GLN A 89 0.39 2.55 -24.15
C GLN A 89 -0.16 2.02 -25.50
N GLU A 90 0.12 2.72 -26.59
CA GLU A 90 -0.26 2.35 -27.96
C GLU A 90 0.24 0.95 -28.39
N TRP A 91 1.41 0.52 -27.89
CA TRP A 91 2.10 -0.72 -28.25
C TRP A 91 1.69 -1.92 -27.37
N LEU A 92 0.91 -1.71 -26.31
CA LEU A 92 0.54 -2.76 -25.36
C LEU A 92 -0.75 -3.48 -25.77
N PRO A 93 -0.88 -4.80 -25.47
CA PRO A 93 -2.10 -5.55 -25.72
C PRO A 93 -3.28 -5.00 -24.89
N LEU A 94 -4.51 -5.38 -25.25
CA LEU A 94 -5.75 -4.90 -24.62
C LEU A 94 -5.99 -3.38 -24.78
N ASN A 95 -5.60 -2.83 -25.94
CA ASN A 95 -5.96 -1.49 -26.41
C ASN A 95 -6.96 -1.54 -27.60
N PRO A 96 -8.23 -1.94 -27.39
CA PRO A 96 -9.20 -2.13 -28.48
C PRO A 96 -9.59 -0.83 -29.19
N GLN A 97 -9.45 0.31 -28.51
CA GLN A 97 -9.72 1.65 -29.05
C GLN A 97 -8.51 2.27 -29.77
N ARG A 98 -7.33 1.61 -29.76
CA ARG A 98 -6.05 2.13 -30.27
C ARG A 98 -5.74 3.55 -29.75
N LEU A 99 -5.94 3.77 -28.45
CA LEU A 99 -5.57 5.03 -27.80
C LEU A 99 -4.04 5.21 -27.88
N PRO A 100 -3.53 6.41 -28.21
CA PRO A 100 -2.09 6.66 -28.29
C PRO A 100 -1.40 6.59 -26.92
N GLY A 101 -0.07 6.68 -26.93
CA GLY A 101 0.72 7.01 -25.74
C GLY A 101 0.32 8.35 -25.13
N LEU A 102 0.40 8.47 -23.80
CA LEU A 102 0.16 9.74 -23.12
C LEU A 102 1.34 10.70 -23.37
N SER A 103 1.08 12.00 -23.41
CA SER A 103 2.16 13.00 -23.49
C SER A 103 3.10 12.88 -22.29
N TRP A 104 4.38 13.22 -22.50
CA TRP A 104 5.45 12.97 -21.51
C TRP A 104 5.14 13.57 -20.13
N ASP A 105 4.59 14.79 -20.11
CA ASP A 105 4.17 15.52 -18.91
C ASP A 105 2.99 14.85 -18.20
N LEU A 106 2.00 14.38 -18.95
CA LEU A 106 0.78 13.74 -18.41
C LEU A 106 1.07 12.31 -17.93
N ALA A 107 1.91 11.57 -18.65
CA ALA A 107 2.41 10.26 -18.24
C ALA A 107 3.22 10.36 -16.94
N LEU A 108 4.12 11.36 -16.84
CA LEU A 108 4.92 11.61 -15.64
C LEU A 108 4.05 12.05 -14.45
N ASN A 109 3.13 13.01 -14.66
CA ASN A 109 2.21 13.48 -13.62
C ASN A 109 1.35 12.34 -13.08
N THR A 110 0.83 11.48 -13.96
CA THR A 110 0.04 10.30 -13.58
C THR A 110 0.89 9.27 -12.83
N ALA A 111 2.09 8.94 -13.35
CA ALA A 111 2.98 7.96 -12.73
C ALA A 111 3.41 8.38 -11.32
N VAL A 112 3.78 9.66 -11.13
CA VAL A 112 4.06 10.23 -9.81
C VAL A 112 2.82 10.12 -8.92
N SER A 113 1.65 10.58 -9.39
CA SER A 113 0.44 10.70 -8.57
C SER A 113 -0.08 9.37 -8.02
N PHE A 114 0.07 8.27 -8.76
CA PHE A 114 -0.34 6.93 -8.29
C PHE A 114 0.69 6.30 -7.35
N VAL A 115 1.99 6.55 -7.58
CA VAL A 115 3.08 6.11 -6.68
C VAL A 115 3.06 6.88 -5.36
N THR A 116 2.67 8.15 -5.34
CA THR A 116 2.46 8.94 -4.11
C THR A 116 1.10 8.71 -3.46
N ASN A 117 0.31 7.74 -3.92
CA ASN A 117 -1.07 7.45 -3.46
C ASN A 117 -1.99 8.69 -3.44
N THR A 118 -1.74 9.63 -4.35
CA THR A 118 -2.50 10.89 -4.51
C THR A 118 -3.62 10.73 -5.52
N ASN A 119 -3.43 9.86 -6.52
CA ASN A 119 -4.42 9.45 -7.52
C ASN A 119 -5.10 10.61 -8.25
N TRP A 120 -4.35 11.71 -8.44
CA TRP A 120 -4.73 12.85 -9.25
C TRP A 120 -4.94 12.42 -10.71
N GLN A 121 -6.02 12.91 -11.32
CA GLN A 121 -6.45 12.53 -12.67
C GLN A 121 -6.63 13.81 -13.49
N ALA A 122 -5.59 14.16 -14.26
CA ALA A 122 -5.60 15.28 -15.20
C ALA A 122 -6.10 14.87 -16.61
N TYR A 123 -6.78 13.74 -16.71
CA TYR A 123 -7.14 13.06 -17.96
C TYR A 123 -8.54 12.44 -17.88
N SER A 124 -9.13 12.12 -19.03
CA SER A 124 -10.40 11.39 -19.13
C SER A 124 -10.13 9.89 -19.19
N GLY A 125 -10.47 9.16 -18.12
CA GLY A 125 -10.17 7.72 -18.03
C GLY A 125 -10.72 6.88 -19.19
N GLU A 126 -11.89 7.24 -19.72
CA GLU A 126 -12.59 6.53 -20.81
C GLU A 126 -12.03 6.81 -22.21
N SER A 127 -11.27 7.90 -22.39
CA SER A 127 -10.76 8.35 -23.70
C SER A 127 -9.26 8.61 -23.74
N THR A 128 -8.53 8.34 -22.65
CA THR A 128 -7.08 8.55 -22.55
C THR A 128 -6.31 7.31 -22.07
N LEU A 129 -6.98 6.33 -21.44
CA LEU A 129 -6.32 5.12 -20.90
C LEU A 129 -6.85 3.82 -21.48
N SER A 130 -5.96 2.95 -21.93
CA SER A 130 -6.31 1.57 -22.31
C SER A 130 -6.68 0.75 -21.07
N TYR A 131 -7.46 -0.32 -21.26
CA TYR A 131 -7.81 -1.25 -20.19
C TYR A 131 -6.56 -1.90 -19.57
N PHE A 132 -5.49 -2.09 -20.35
CA PHE A 132 -4.21 -2.57 -19.82
C PHE A 132 -3.56 -1.58 -18.85
N SER A 133 -3.51 -0.29 -19.21
CA SER A 133 -2.96 0.76 -18.32
C SER A 133 -3.72 0.86 -17.01
N GLN A 134 -5.05 0.72 -17.06
CA GLN A 134 -5.89 0.71 -15.86
C GLN A 134 -5.63 -0.57 -15.03
N MET A 135 -5.65 -1.75 -15.63
CA MET A 135 -5.64 -3.06 -14.95
C MET A 135 -4.25 -3.56 -14.52
N ALA A 136 -3.17 -3.17 -15.21
CA ALA A 136 -1.80 -3.60 -14.93
C ALA A 136 -0.88 -2.45 -14.45
N GLY A 137 -1.26 -1.19 -14.72
CA GLY A 137 -0.55 0.00 -14.23
C GLY A 137 -1.16 0.57 -12.96
N LEU A 138 -2.32 1.21 -13.09
CA LEU A 138 -2.92 2.03 -12.03
C LEU A 138 -3.37 1.22 -10.80
N THR A 139 -4.04 0.09 -11.00
CA THR A 139 -4.41 -0.85 -9.93
C THR A 139 -3.20 -1.34 -9.15
N VAL A 140 -2.13 -1.72 -9.84
CA VAL A 140 -0.90 -2.25 -9.22
C VAL A 140 -0.23 -1.17 -8.36
N GLN A 141 -0.16 0.07 -8.84
CA GLN A 141 0.35 1.18 -8.02
C GLN A 141 -0.56 1.53 -6.85
N ASN A 142 -1.90 1.45 -6.98
CA ASN A 142 -2.82 1.63 -5.84
C ASN A 142 -2.54 0.64 -4.71
N PHE A 143 -2.24 -0.63 -5.02
CA PHE A 143 -1.85 -1.59 -4.00
C PHE A 143 -0.43 -1.34 -3.47
N LEU A 144 0.53 -0.99 -4.34
CA LEU A 144 1.93 -0.81 -3.96
C LEU A 144 2.16 0.44 -3.09
N SER A 145 1.57 1.58 -3.47
CA SER A 145 1.70 2.84 -2.73
C SER A 145 0.98 2.76 -1.37
N ALA A 146 -0.22 2.17 -1.31
CA ALA A 146 -0.90 1.88 -0.05
C ALA A 146 -0.08 0.92 0.85
N ALA A 147 0.51 -0.14 0.29
CA ALA A 147 1.34 -1.07 1.04
C ALA A 147 2.61 -0.40 1.60
N THR A 148 3.30 0.44 0.82
CA THR A 148 4.48 1.17 1.33
C THR A 148 4.11 2.21 2.39
N GLY A 149 2.97 2.89 2.25
CA GLY A 149 2.43 3.78 3.30
C GLY A 149 2.16 3.05 4.62
N ILE A 150 1.51 1.89 4.58
CA ILE A 150 1.30 1.03 5.75
C ILE A 150 2.66 0.61 6.34
N ALA A 151 3.58 0.13 5.51
CA ALA A 151 4.91 -0.32 5.93
C ALA A 151 5.68 0.76 6.72
N VAL A 152 5.68 2.00 6.24
CA VAL A 152 6.27 3.15 6.95
C VAL A 152 5.62 3.36 8.32
N VAL A 153 4.28 3.36 8.41
CA VAL A 153 3.55 3.50 9.68
C VAL A 153 3.88 2.36 10.65
N LEU A 154 4.03 1.12 10.17
CA LEU A 154 4.40 -0.02 11.01
C LEU A 154 5.82 0.12 11.58
N ARG A 155 6.79 0.61 10.78
CA ARG A 155 8.16 0.85 11.24
C ARG A 155 8.24 2.02 12.22
N LEU A 156 7.52 3.12 11.98
CA LEU A 156 7.47 4.30 12.87
C LEU A 156 6.81 3.99 14.22
N SER A 157 5.80 3.12 14.24
CA SER A 157 5.09 2.74 15.47
C SER A 157 5.80 1.67 16.31
N ALA A 158 6.83 1.01 15.78
CA ALA A 158 7.62 -0.01 16.48
C ALA A 158 8.32 0.50 17.77
N PRO A 159 9.10 1.61 17.77
CA PRO A 159 9.75 2.12 18.97
C PRO A 159 8.77 2.60 20.05
N LEU A 160 7.56 3.04 19.68
CA LEU A 160 6.51 3.39 20.65
C LEU A 160 5.96 2.14 21.35
N ARG A 161 5.66 1.07 20.59
CA ARG A 161 5.23 -0.22 21.16
C ARG A 161 6.29 -0.83 22.08
N ALA A 162 7.57 -0.76 21.70
CA ALA A 162 8.69 -1.28 22.49
C ALA A 162 8.83 -0.62 23.88
N ARG A 163 8.34 0.62 24.06
CA ARG A 163 8.30 1.32 25.36
C ARG A 163 7.09 0.96 26.22
N MET A 164 6.04 0.37 25.64
CA MET A 164 4.77 0.07 26.33
C MET A 164 4.59 -1.41 26.68
N CYS A 165 5.33 -2.33 26.05
CA CYS A 165 5.18 -3.75 26.32
C CYS A 165 6.48 -4.53 26.05
N THR A 166 7.06 -5.14 27.09
CA THR A 166 8.43 -5.68 27.11
C THR A 166 8.66 -6.94 26.28
N ARG A 167 7.64 -7.47 25.57
CA ARG A 167 7.73 -8.76 24.86
C ARG A 167 6.68 -8.93 23.74
N TRP A 168 6.92 -8.35 22.56
CA TRP A 168 6.23 -8.74 21.33
C TRP A 168 7.17 -8.78 20.13
N VAL A 169 7.11 -9.87 19.38
CA VAL A 169 7.81 -10.10 18.10
C VAL A 169 6.87 -9.70 16.96
N MET A 170 7.42 -9.32 15.80
CA MET A 170 6.65 -8.81 14.65
C MET A 170 6.80 -9.73 13.43
N PRO A 171 6.08 -10.87 13.36
CA PRO A 171 6.02 -11.87 11.72
C PRO A 171 5.65 -11.09 10.44
N GLY A 172 5.92 -11.59 9.24
CA GLY A 172 6.54 -12.89 8.92
C GLY A 172 8.04 -12.84 8.56
N ARG A 173 8.79 -13.82 9.11
CA ARG A 173 10.13 -14.30 8.68
C ARG A 173 11.13 -13.29 8.12
N ILE A 174 11.27 -12.21 8.87
CA ILE A 174 12.50 -11.46 9.12
C ILE A 174 12.51 -11.21 10.64
N TRP A 175 13.63 -10.73 11.21
CA TRP A 175 13.73 -10.16 12.57
C TRP A 175 13.89 -11.15 13.74
N TYR A 176 15.06 -11.79 13.80
CA TYR A 176 15.52 -12.59 14.95
C TYR A 176 16.41 -11.81 15.95
N ALA A 177 16.26 -10.48 16.12
CA ALA A 177 16.96 -9.73 17.18
C ALA A 177 16.03 -9.13 18.25
N LEU A 178 15.77 -9.93 19.29
CA LEU A 178 15.59 -9.40 20.64
C LEU A 178 16.42 -10.22 21.65
N ARG A 179 17.75 -10.19 21.46
CA ARG A 179 18.71 -10.71 22.46
C ARG A 179 19.91 -9.82 22.76
N TYR A 180 20.37 -8.97 21.85
CA TYR A 180 21.43 -8.00 22.11
C TYR A 180 21.09 -6.61 21.59
N GLY A 181 20.77 -5.70 22.52
CA GLY A 181 20.40 -4.31 22.23
C GLY A 181 20.58 -3.33 23.40
N TYR A 182 21.19 -3.78 24.51
CA TYR A 182 21.36 -2.98 25.74
C TYR A 182 22.59 -2.05 25.72
N TYR A 183 23.28 -1.94 24.57
CA TYR A 183 24.64 -1.39 24.48
C TYR A 183 24.78 -0.10 23.65
N PHE A 184 23.68 0.46 23.13
CA PHE A 184 23.70 1.63 22.24
C PHE A 184 23.01 2.88 22.82
N LEU A 185 23.11 3.04 24.15
CA LEU A 185 22.75 4.29 24.85
C LEU A 185 23.87 4.76 25.79
N SER A 186 25.12 4.37 25.50
CA SER A 186 26.30 4.69 26.32
C SER A 186 27.57 4.93 25.48
N ARG A 187 27.42 5.67 24.38
CA ARG A 187 28.43 6.50 23.69
C ARG A 187 27.76 7.34 22.61
#